data_AF-A0AAW7EBR7-F1
#
_entry.id   AF-A0AAW7EBR7-F1
#
_cell.length_a   1.000
_cell.length_b   1.000
_cell.length_c   1.000
_cell.angle_alpha   90.00
_cell.angle_beta   90.00
_cell.angle_gamma   90.00
#
_symmetry.space_group_name_H-M   'P 1'
#
loop_
_entity.id
_entity.type
_entity.pdbx_description
1 polymer ?
#
loop_
_entity_poly.entity_id
_entity_poly.type
_entity_poly.pdbx_seq_one_letter_code
_entity_poly.pdbx_strand_id
1 'polypeptide(L)'
;MEQKMNFPTTALRHIHSGYIGTAEIWQQFFIEFIDNYENFKGENPEFDASDFSHLKAEYLNLIRHFDVVAIQNQLDKKEKDLGMVLPKSYKDFVLAGGIEISKNFTYDFLTYSALSKIENISYLKEDKKGFRAYHSIIEMNEEDYIENPQSLAQAEQNHYHYVNYFELFKLTSEERGNILDVVNQVDESEIGYFSRGTLPLHKEFKDSVINITEYLTRILLPFQQTQDGEYEAWLFEDGNFYRCKSFAEMYMIDLLGSCSRGLMPQGMKNLYRSGLSKMFNNMPEW
;
A
#
# COMPACT_ATOMS: atom_id res chain seq x y z
N MET A 1 -24.61 2.86 -24.10
CA MET A 1 -24.73 1.91 -22.98
C MET A 1 -23.31 1.57 -22.57
N GLU A 2 -22.82 2.15 -21.48
CA GLU A 2 -21.54 1.74 -20.89
C GLU A 2 -21.73 0.33 -20.32
N GLN A 3 -20.97 -0.64 -20.83
CA GLN A 3 -20.91 -1.97 -20.23
C GLN A 3 -20.26 -1.81 -18.86
N LYS A 4 -21.06 -1.95 -17.80
CA LYS A 4 -20.57 -2.12 -16.43
C LYS A 4 -19.72 -3.39 -16.43
N MET A 5 -18.41 -3.26 -16.18
CA MET A 5 -17.55 -4.44 -16.02
C MET A 5 -18.07 -5.25 -14.82
N ASN A 6 -18.56 -6.46 -15.09
CA ASN A 6 -18.97 -7.40 -14.05
C ASN A 6 -17.77 -8.29 -13.72
N PHE A 7 -17.03 -7.93 -12.67
CA PHE A 7 -15.94 -8.76 -12.17
C PHE A 7 -16.48 -10.05 -11.51
N PRO A 8 -15.82 -11.21 -11.71
CA PRO A 8 -16.18 -12.44 -11.03
C PRO A 8 -16.13 -12.31 -9.51
N THR A 9 -16.80 -13.23 -8.82
CA THR A 9 -16.68 -13.39 -7.37
C THR A 9 -15.28 -13.88 -7.02
N THR A 10 -14.56 -13.09 -6.23
CA THR A 10 -13.20 -13.39 -5.77
C THR A 10 -13.16 -13.81 -4.30
N ALA A 11 -12.10 -14.51 -3.89
CA ALA A 11 -11.91 -14.97 -2.52
C ALA A 11 -11.94 -13.82 -1.49
N LEU A 12 -11.52 -12.61 -1.90
CA LEU A 12 -11.49 -11.41 -1.07
C LEU A 12 -12.86 -10.84 -0.67
N ARG A 13 -13.95 -11.18 -1.37
CA ARG A 13 -15.29 -10.65 -1.04
C ARG A 13 -15.77 -11.02 0.36
N HIS A 14 -15.15 -12.01 0.99
CA HIS A 14 -15.44 -12.46 2.35
C HIS A 14 -14.48 -11.90 3.40
N ILE A 15 -13.50 -11.11 3.00
CA ILE A 15 -12.48 -10.51 3.86
C ILE A 15 -12.79 -9.02 4.00
N HIS A 16 -12.81 -8.52 5.23
CA HIS A 16 -12.91 -7.08 5.52
C HIS A 16 -11.49 -6.50 5.58
N SER A 17 -11.23 -5.37 4.92
CA SER A 17 -9.90 -4.75 4.94
C SER A 17 -9.49 -4.31 6.35
N GLY A 18 -10.48 -3.81 7.09
CA GLY A 18 -10.37 -3.32 8.46
C GLY A 18 -10.24 -1.80 8.51
N TYR A 19 -10.15 -1.13 7.36
CA TYR A 19 -10.05 0.31 7.24
C TYR A 19 -11.32 1.01 7.72
N ILE A 20 -11.14 1.97 8.62
CA ILE A 20 -12.20 2.83 9.19
C ILE A 20 -11.83 4.31 9.20
N GLY A 21 -10.68 4.67 8.60
CA GLY A 21 -10.20 6.04 8.55
C GLY A 21 -11.13 7.00 7.80
N THR A 22 -10.78 8.28 7.87
CA THR A 22 -11.37 9.39 7.10
C THR A 22 -10.25 10.32 6.67
N ALA A 23 -10.54 11.28 5.78
CA ALA A 23 -9.56 12.31 5.41
C ALA A 23 -8.99 13.04 6.63
N GLU A 24 -9.80 13.35 7.65
CA GLU A 24 -9.35 14.00 8.89
C GLU A 24 -8.41 13.09 9.70
N ILE A 25 -8.68 11.79 9.75
CA ILE A 25 -7.80 10.82 10.41
C ILE A 25 -6.48 10.70 9.67
N TRP A 26 -6.49 10.71 8.32
CA TRP A 26 -5.28 10.80 7.52
C TRP A 26 -4.48 12.07 7.80
N GLN A 27 -5.13 13.22 7.88
CA GLN A 27 -4.45 14.47 8.21
C GLN A 27 -3.81 14.43 9.59
N GLN A 28 -4.51 13.88 10.60
CA GLN A 28 -3.95 13.64 11.93
C GLN A 28 -2.75 12.71 11.88
N PHE A 29 -2.85 11.61 11.15
CA PHE A 29 -1.75 10.66 11.00
C PHE A 29 -0.50 11.33 10.40
N PHE A 30 -0.63 12.12 9.33
CA PHE A 30 0.55 12.78 8.74
C PHE A 30 1.22 13.74 9.72
N ILE A 31 0.42 14.50 10.49
CA ILE A 31 0.95 15.39 11.55
C ILE A 31 1.66 14.56 12.63
N GLU A 32 0.99 13.53 13.14
CA GLU A 32 1.55 12.65 14.17
C GLU A 32 2.81 11.93 13.68
N PHE A 33 2.85 11.50 12.42
CA PHE A 33 4.02 10.88 11.79
C PHE A 33 5.21 11.84 11.73
N ILE A 34 5.01 13.06 11.23
CA ILE A 34 6.06 14.09 11.17
C ILE A 34 6.57 14.41 12.58
N ASP A 35 5.67 14.64 13.54
CA ASP A 35 6.04 14.94 14.92
C ASP A 35 6.82 13.78 15.56
N ASN A 36 6.38 12.53 15.35
CA ASN A 36 7.08 11.38 15.90
C ASN A 36 8.45 11.21 15.26
N TYR A 37 8.57 11.44 13.95
CA TYR A 37 9.86 11.40 13.28
C TYR A 37 10.82 12.46 13.82
N GLU A 38 10.40 13.71 13.96
CA GLU A 38 11.27 14.77 14.51
C GLU A 38 11.72 14.51 15.95
N ASN A 39 10.83 13.99 16.81
CA ASN A 39 11.11 13.80 18.24
C ASN A 39 11.80 12.48 18.56
N PHE A 40 11.61 11.45 17.72
CA PHE A 40 12.07 10.10 17.99
C PHE A 40 12.90 9.50 16.85
N LYS A 41 13.41 10.31 15.91
CA LYS A 41 14.39 9.80 14.93
C LYS A 41 15.66 9.31 15.64
N GLY A 42 16.16 8.16 15.19
CA GLY A 42 17.46 7.64 15.59
C GLY A 42 18.60 8.33 14.83
N GLU A 43 19.82 8.12 15.30
CA GLU A 43 21.03 8.58 14.62
C GLU A 43 21.42 7.56 13.53
N ASN A 44 20.70 7.54 12.40
CA ASN A 44 21.07 6.70 11.27
C ASN A 44 21.18 7.51 9.95
N PRO A 45 22.36 8.07 9.66
CA PRO A 45 22.57 8.93 8.50
C PRO A 45 22.48 8.20 7.16
N GLU A 46 22.53 6.86 7.12
CA GLU A 46 22.38 6.06 5.89
C GLU A 46 20.94 5.97 5.39
N PHE A 47 19.96 6.49 6.13
CA PHE A 47 18.52 6.41 5.79
C PHE A 47 17.77 7.74 5.98
N ASP A 48 18.46 8.85 6.32
CA ASP A 48 17.86 10.17 6.55
C ASP A 48 18.17 11.12 5.36
N ALA A 49 17.39 10.98 4.28
CA ALA A 49 17.46 11.88 3.12
C ALA A 49 16.45 13.05 3.21
N SER A 50 15.59 13.07 4.22
CA SER A 50 14.44 13.98 4.29
C SER A 50 14.57 14.98 5.44
N ASP A 51 14.52 16.28 5.12
CA ASP A 51 14.44 17.31 6.16
C ASP A 51 12.98 17.52 6.60
N PHE A 52 12.65 16.98 7.77
CA PHE A 52 11.30 17.10 8.35
C PHE A 52 11.06 18.44 9.06
N SER A 53 12.12 19.23 9.35
CA SER A 53 12.10 20.39 10.28
C SER A 53 11.07 21.47 9.92
N HIS A 54 10.66 21.53 8.65
CA HIS A 54 9.68 22.47 8.14
C HIS A 54 8.44 21.79 7.55
N LEU A 55 8.47 20.47 7.41
CA LEU A 55 7.49 19.70 6.67
C LEU A 55 6.09 19.79 7.30
N LYS A 56 6.00 19.79 8.64
CA LYS A 56 4.72 19.99 9.32
C LYS A 56 4.11 21.35 9.01
N ALA A 57 4.90 22.42 9.04
CA ALA A 57 4.40 23.76 8.75
C ALA A 57 3.96 23.89 7.28
N GLU A 58 4.73 23.32 6.36
CA GLU A 58 4.40 23.26 4.94
C GLU A 58 3.11 22.48 4.68
N TYR A 59 2.96 21.31 5.31
CA TYR A 59 1.76 20.50 5.23
C TYR A 59 0.54 21.21 5.80
N LEU A 60 0.65 21.84 6.97
CA LEU A 60 -0.43 22.64 7.56
C LEU A 60 -0.82 23.83 6.67
N ASN A 61 0.15 24.44 5.98
CA ASN A 61 -0.12 25.50 5.01
C ASN A 61 -0.81 24.97 3.75
N LEU A 62 -0.39 23.81 3.25
CA LEU A 62 -1.01 23.10 2.14
C LEU A 62 -2.50 22.83 2.44
N ILE A 63 -2.80 22.14 3.54
CA ILE A 63 -4.18 21.75 3.87
C ILE A 63 -5.11 22.95 4.09
N ARG A 64 -4.59 24.08 4.58
CA ARG A 64 -5.37 25.33 4.74
C ARG A 64 -5.82 25.93 3.42
N HIS A 65 -5.07 25.70 2.35
CA HIS A 65 -5.37 26.21 1.01
C HIS A 65 -5.84 25.09 0.05
N PHE A 66 -6.11 23.91 0.60
CA PHE A 66 -6.50 22.74 -0.17
C PHE A 66 -7.95 22.88 -0.61
N ASP A 67 -8.16 22.97 -1.92
CA ASP A 67 -9.50 23.02 -2.50
C ASP A 67 -10.10 21.62 -2.57
N VAL A 68 -10.68 21.19 -1.44
CA VAL A 68 -11.31 19.87 -1.28
C VAL A 68 -12.37 19.64 -2.35
N VAL A 69 -13.13 20.67 -2.74
CA VAL A 69 -14.18 20.55 -3.77
C VAL A 69 -13.57 20.31 -5.14
N ALA A 70 -12.51 21.05 -5.50
CA ALA A 70 -11.81 20.83 -6.76
C ALA A 70 -11.21 19.41 -6.83
N ILE A 71 -10.66 18.91 -5.73
CA ILE A 71 -10.05 17.57 -5.67
C ILE A 71 -11.11 16.47 -5.72
N GLN A 72 -12.23 16.63 -5.02
CA GLN A 72 -13.37 15.71 -5.15
C GLN A 72 -13.85 15.63 -6.59
N ASN A 73 -13.95 16.78 -7.29
CA ASN A 73 -14.32 16.79 -8.71
C ASN A 73 -13.28 16.07 -9.59
N GLN A 74 -11.99 16.13 -9.25
CA GLN A 74 -10.95 15.37 -9.96
C GLN A 74 -11.09 13.86 -9.71
N LEU A 75 -11.36 13.45 -8.46
CA LEU A 75 -11.62 12.05 -8.12
C LEU A 75 -12.86 11.52 -8.85
N ASP A 76 -13.97 12.26 -8.85
CA ASP A 76 -15.21 11.88 -9.52
C ASP A 76 -15.01 11.75 -11.03
N LYS A 77 -14.30 12.71 -11.63
CA LYS A 77 -13.90 12.61 -13.05
C LYS A 77 -13.06 11.36 -13.27
N LYS A 78 -12.16 11.05 -12.34
CA LYS A 78 -11.26 9.92 -12.49
C LYS A 78 -11.96 8.57 -12.39
N GLU A 79 -12.87 8.44 -11.45
CA GLU A 79 -13.76 7.29 -11.32
C GLU A 79 -14.59 7.09 -12.60
N LYS A 80 -15.09 8.19 -13.19
CA LYS A 80 -15.79 8.14 -14.48
C LYS A 80 -14.88 7.69 -15.63
N ASP A 81 -13.68 8.24 -15.74
CA ASP A 81 -12.71 7.88 -16.80
C ASP A 81 -12.30 6.40 -16.70
N LEU A 82 -12.18 5.88 -15.48
CA LEU A 82 -11.89 4.46 -15.21
C LEU A 82 -13.14 3.57 -15.23
N GLY A 83 -14.35 4.12 -15.29
CA GLY A 83 -15.59 3.36 -15.21
C GLY A 83 -15.76 2.55 -13.91
N MET A 84 -15.18 3.02 -12.80
CA MET A 84 -15.24 2.36 -11.50
C MET A 84 -15.11 3.34 -10.33
N VAL A 85 -15.48 2.90 -9.13
CA VAL A 85 -15.24 3.66 -7.89
C VAL A 85 -13.81 3.39 -7.42
N LEU A 86 -13.08 4.38 -6.92
CA LEU A 86 -11.78 4.18 -6.29
C LEU A 86 -11.96 3.74 -4.83
N PRO A 87 -11.00 2.99 -4.24
CA PRO A 87 -11.08 2.59 -2.83
C PRO A 87 -11.30 3.79 -1.92
N LYS A 88 -12.10 3.61 -0.87
CA LYS A 88 -12.41 4.69 0.09
C LYS A 88 -11.11 5.19 0.73
N SER A 89 -10.24 4.27 1.13
CA SER A 89 -8.96 4.62 1.75
C SER A 89 -8.05 5.47 0.86
N TYR A 90 -8.05 5.20 -0.46
CA TYR A 90 -7.32 6.01 -1.42
C TYR A 90 -7.91 7.41 -1.57
N LYS A 91 -9.24 7.53 -1.63
CA LYS A 91 -9.91 8.83 -1.72
C LYS A 91 -9.68 9.68 -0.47
N ASP A 92 -9.84 9.09 0.72
CA ASP A 92 -9.58 9.78 1.98
C ASP A 92 -8.13 10.27 2.07
N PHE A 93 -7.18 9.44 1.63
CA PHE A 93 -5.77 9.81 1.53
C PHE A 93 -5.53 11.01 0.61
N VAL A 94 -6.12 11.01 -0.59
CA VAL A 94 -6.00 12.11 -1.55
C VAL A 94 -6.62 13.40 -0.98
N LEU A 95 -7.79 13.31 -0.38
CA LEU A 95 -8.49 14.44 0.25
C LEU A 95 -7.73 14.98 1.48
N ALA A 96 -6.83 14.20 2.05
CA ALA A 96 -5.91 14.63 3.09
C ALA A 96 -4.62 15.28 2.57
N GLY A 97 -4.44 15.48 1.26
CA GLY A 97 -3.17 15.97 0.71
C GLY A 97 -2.07 14.91 0.67
N GLY A 98 -2.46 13.64 0.68
CA GLY A 98 -1.55 12.51 0.69
C GLY A 98 -0.58 12.50 -0.49
N ILE A 99 -1.05 12.83 -1.70
CA ILE A 99 -0.19 12.85 -2.91
C ILE A 99 0.92 13.90 -2.76
N GLU A 100 0.60 15.06 -2.20
CA GLU A 100 1.52 16.17 -2.03
C GLU A 100 2.53 15.89 -0.93
N ILE A 101 2.06 15.43 0.23
CA ILE A 101 2.94 15.21 1.38
C ILE A 101 3.91 14.06 1.16
N SER A 102 3.46 12.97 0.51
CA SER A 102 4.26 11.76 0.28
C SER A 102 5.50 12.01 -0.59
N LYS A 103 5.51 13.06 -1.41
CA LYS A 103 6.67 13.44 -2.23
C LYS A 103 7.88 13.87 -1.40
N ASN A 104 7.66 14.26 -0.16
CA ASN A 104 8.71 14.71 0.75
C ASN A 104 9.24 13.58 1.64
N PHE A 105 8.62 12.41 1.59
CA PHE A 105 9.07 11.21 2.30
C PHE A 105 10.09 10.47 1.42
N THR A 106 11.35 10.94 1.46
CA THR A 106 12.48 10.30 0.77
C THR A 106 13.22 9.40 1.75
N TYR A 107 13.07 8.09 1.60
CA TYR A 107 13.77 7.09 2.42
C TYR A 107 14.49 6.08 1.51
N ASP A 108 15.69 5.65 1.92
CA ASP A 108 16.58 4.82 1.10
C ASP A 108 16.10 3.38 0.86
N PHE A 109 15.05 2.93 1.56
CA PHE A 109 14.54 1.57 1.37
C PHE A 109 13.71 1.42 0.08
N LEU A 110 12.97 2.46 -0.30
CA LEU A 110 12.15 2.51 -1.52
C LEU A 110 12.30 3.87 -2.20
N THR A 111 13.55 4.26 -2.51
CA THR A 111 13.76 5.28 -3.54
C THR A 111 13.00 4.87 -4.80
N TYR A 112 12.35 5.85 -5.44
CA TYR A 112 11.58 5.74 -6.69
C TYR A 112 10.12 5.29 -6.55
N SER A 113 9.22 6.17 -6.10
CA SER A 113 8.35 6.95 -7.00
C SER A 113 7.27 7.68 -6.22
N ALA A 114 7.13 8.97 -6.51
CA ALA A 114 5.97 9.74 -6.06
C ALA A 114 4.68 9.06 -6.52
N LEU A 115 3.65 9.13 -5.69
CA LEU A 115 2.30 8.81 -6.14
C LEU A 115 1.96 9.68 -7.34
N SER A 116 1.39 9.04 -8.35
CA SER A 116 0.91 9.70 -9.54
C SER A 116 -0.12 10.76 -9.15
N LYS A 117 -0.03 11.93 -9.79
CA LYS A 117 -1.13 12.89 -9.77
C LYS A 117 -2.41 12.19 -10.24
N ILE A 118 -3.55 12.58 -9.69
CA ILE A 118 -4.87 11.98 -9.97
C ILE A 118 -5.11 11.87 -11.49
N GLU A 119 -4.78 12.91 -12.25
CA GLU A 119 -4.91 12.95 -13.71
C GLU A 119 -4.15 11.83 -14.44
N ASN A 120 -3.00 11.41 -13.91
CA ASN A 120 -2.10 10.42 -14.51
C ASN A 120 -2.44 8.97 -14.15
N ILE A 121 -3.33 8.72 -13.19
CA ILE A 121 -3.64 7.36 -12.73
C ILE A 121 -4.38 6.60 -13.83
N SER A 122 -3.81 5.62 -14.48
CA SER A 122 -4.53 4.90 -15.53
C SER A 122 -4.54 3.42 -15.26
N TYR A 123 -5.27 2.70 -16.10
CA TYR A 123 -5.02 1.28 -16.24
C TYR A 123 -3.56 1.05 -16.63
N LEU A 124 -2.94 0.06 -16.00
CA LEU A 124 -1.54 -0.28 -16.17
C LEU A 124 -1.17 -0.53 -17.64
N LYS A 125 -2.09 -1.07 -18.45
CA LYS A 125 -1.90 -1.29 -19.89
C LYS A 125 -1.50 -0.03 -20.69
N GLU A 126 -1.86 1.16 -20.20
CA GLU A 126 -1.48 2.43 -20.82
C GLU A 126 0.00 2.79 -20.53
N ASP A 127 0.57 2.27 -19.43
CA ASP A 127 2.01 2.25 -19.18
C ASP A 127 2.63 0.98 -19.77
N LYS A 128 3.08 1.07 -21.02
CA LYS A 128 3.67 -0.08 -21.73
C LYS A 128 4.85 -0.73 -21.02
N LYS A 129 5.65 0.02 -20.26
CA LYS A 129 6.83 -0.54 -19.57
C LYS A 129 6.38 -1.28 -18.31
N GLY A 130 5.58 -0.63 -17.47
CA GLY A 130 5.01 -1.26 -16.28
C GLY A 130 4.16 -2.48 -16.63
N PHE A 131 3.33 -2.39 -17.67
CA PHE A 131 2.53 -3.51 -18.15
C PHE A 131 3.37 -4.71 -18.59
N ARG A 132 4.49 -4.49 -19.31
CA ARG A 132 5.39 -5.58 -19.70
C ARG A 132 6.05 -6.23 -18.49
N ALA A 133 6.54 -5.43 -17.54
CA ALA A 133 7.14 -5.95 -16.32
C ALA A 133 6.14 -6.78 -15.52
N TYR A 134 4.92 -6.27 -15.35
CA TYR A 134 3.83 -6.98 -14.70
C TYR A 134 3.50 -8.28 -15.44
N HIS A 135 3.37 -8.24 -16.76
CA HIS A 135 3.10 -9.42 -17.57
C HIS A 135 4.19 -10.50 -17.40
N SER A 136 5.46 -10.12 -17.41
CA SER A 136 6.57 -11.05 -17.20
C SER A 136 6.54 -11.68 -15.82
N ILE A 137 6.22 -10.92 -14.77
CA ILE A 137 6.04 -11.46 -13.41
C ILE A 137 4.94 -12.52 -13.40
N ILE A 138 3.82 -12.25 -14.09
CA ILE A 138 2.72 -13.22 -14.10
C ILE A 138 3.02 -14.45 -14.97
N GLU A 139 3.70 -14.30 -16.10
CA GLU A 139 4.13 -15.45 -16.91
C GLU A 139 5.07 -16.39 -16.14
N MET A 140 6.04 -15.84 -15.41
CA MET A 140 6.92 -16.63 -14.53
C MET A 140 6.10 -17.40 -13.49
N ASN A 141 5.08 -16.77 -12.89
CA ASN A 141 4.20 -17.43 -11.94
C ASN A 141 3.39 -18.56 -12.60
N GLU A 142 2.81 -18.33 -13.78
CA GLU A 142 2.03 -19.35 -14.51
C GLU A 142 2.88 -20.60 -14.82
N GLU A 143 4.14 -20.44 -15.21
CA GLU A 143 5.09 -21.55 -15.47
C GLU A 143 5.38 -22.36 -14.20
N ASP A 144 5.75 -21.70 -13.11
CA ASP A 144 6.01 -22.33 -11.80
C ASP A 144 4.81 -23.18 -11.31
N TYR A 145 3.59 -22.72 -11.57
CA TYR A 145 2.36 -23.41 -11.15
C TYR A 145 2.04 -24.66 -11.98
N ILE A 146 2.29 -24.62 -13.29
CA ILE A 146 2.12 -25.79 -14.16
C ILE A 146 3.03 -26.93 -13.68
N GLU A 147 4.24 -26.58 -13.23
CA GLU A 147 5.20 -27.54 -12.70
C GLU A 147 4.82 -28.06 -11.29
N ASN A 148 4.09 -27.27 -10.48
CA ASN A 148 3.82 -27.58 -9.07
C ASN A 148 2.35 -27.36 -8.62
N PRO A 149 1.37 -28.14 -9.13
CA PRO A 149 -0.06 -27.90 -8.91
C PRO A 149 -0.55 -28.07 -7.46
N GLN A 150 0.15 -28.82 -6.61
CA GLN A 150 -0.21 -28.94 -5.17
C GLN A 150 0.14 -27.66 -4.39
N SER A 151 1.25 -27.02 -4.77
CA SER A 151 1.69 -25.75 -4.19
C SER A 151 0.68 -24.62 -4.49
N LEU A 152 0.06 -24.67 -5.68
CA LEU A 152 -1.03 -23.77 -6.08
C LEU A 152 -2.26 -23.86 -5.16
N ALA A 153 -2.77 -25.08 -4.95
CA ALA A 153 -3.94 -25.29 -4.10
C ALA A 153 -3.67 -24.84 -2.66
N GLN A 154 -2.44 -25.04 -2.17
CA GLN A 154 -2.01 -24.56 -0.87
C GLN A 154 -1.91 -23.03 -0.83
N ALA A 155 -1.37 -22.38 -1.88
CA ALA A 155 -1.29 -20.93 -1.97
C ALA A 155 -2.68 -20.25 -1.98
N GLU A 156 -3.67 -20.85 -2.66
CA GLU A 156 -5.05 -20.38 -2.65
C GLU A 156 -5.73 -20.58 -1.29
N GLN A 157 -5.49 -21.71 -0.63
CA GLN A 157 -5.99 -21.94 0.74
C GLN A 157 -5.36 -20.98 1.74
N ASN A 158 -4.10 -20.62 1.54
CA ASN A 158 -3.34 -19.73 2.41
C ASN A 158 -3.53 -18.24 2.08
N HIS A 159 -4.44 -17.88 1.16
CA HIS A 159 -4.69 -16.50 0.75
C HIS A 159 -5.19 -15.65 1.94
N TYR A 160 -4.32 -14.80 2.49
CA TYR A 160 -4.48 -14.08 3.77
C TYR A 160 -4.66 -14.96 5.03
N HIS A 161 -4.29 -16.23 4.97
CA HIS A 161 -4.41 -17.15 6.12
C HIS A 161 -3.47 -16.76 7.27
N TYR A 162 -2.31 -16.18 6.95
CA TYR A 162 -1.36 -15.68 7.94
C TYR A 162 -0.85 -14.29 7.59
N VAL A 163 -0.61 -13.52 8.67
CA VAL A 163 0.06 -12.22 8.75
C VAL A 163 -0.85 -10.98 8.63
N ASN A 164 -1.11 -10.39 9.80
CA ASN A 164 -1.34 -8.95 9.91
C ASN A 164 0.04 -8.27 9.86
N TYR A 165 0.39 -7.59 8.76
CA TYR A 165 1.72 -6.98 8.61
C TYR A 165 2.06 -6.04 9.75
N PHE A 166 1.05 -5.43 10.38
CA PHE A 166 1.27 -4.56 11.53
C PHE A 166 1.87 -5.30 12.74
N GLU A 167 1.69 -6.62 12.88
CA GLU A 167 2.34 -7.43 13.94
C GLU A 167 3.85 -7.51 13.74
N LEU A 168 4.32 -7.54 12.49
CA LEU A 168 5.73 -7.72 12.17
C LEU A 168 6.59 -6.54 12.64
N PHE A 169 6.03 -5.33 12.70
CA PHE A 169 6.73 -4.16 13.25
C PHE A 169 7.06 -4.29 14.74
N LYS A 170 6.40 -5.17 15.49
CA LYS A 170 6.79 -5.45 16.89
C LYS A 170 8.06 -6.30 16.97
N LEU A 171 8.36 -7.02 15.89
CA LEU A 171 9.49 -7.93 15.79
C LEU A 171 10.73 -7.25 15.20
N THR A 172 10.59 -6.01 14.68
CA THR A 172 11.72 -5.20 14.23
C THR A 172 12.46 -4.63 15.44
N SER A 173 13.72 -4.99 15.60
CA SER A 173 14.66 -4.43 16.57
C SER A 173 15.89 -3.88 15.83
N GLU A 174 16.75 -3.14 16.53
CA GLU A 174 18.04 -2.66 15.98
C GLU A 174 18.86 -3.81 15.36
N GLU A 175 18.77 -5.03 15.90
CA GLU A 175 19.44 -6.23 15.38
C GLU A 175 18.71 -6.91 14.20
N ARG A 176 17.38 -6.77 14.13
CA ARG A 176 16.53 -7.49 13.17
C ARG A 176 16.21 -6.70 11.90
N GLY A 177 16.65 -5.44 11.83
CA GLY A 177 16.51 -4.62 10.63
C GLY A 177 15.07 -4.22 10.31
N ASN A 178 14.75 -4.15 9.02
CA ASN A 178 13.43 -3.77 8.50
C ASN A 178 12.40 -4.87 8.77
N ILE A 179 11.11 -4.53 8.79
CA ILE A 179 9.98 -5.46 8.86
C ILE A 179 10.06 -6.59 7.85
N LEU A 180 10.69 -6.34 6.70
CA LEU A 180 10.86 -7.32 5.63
C LEU A 180 12.04 -8.26 5.87
N ASP A 181 13.02 -7.87 6.69
CA ASP A 181 14.09 -8.77 7.14
C ASP A 181 13.54 -9.78 8.15
N VAL A 182 12.60 -9.35 9.00
CA VAL A 182 11.87 -10.23 9.92
C VAL A 182 11.09 -11.30 9.13
N VAL A 183 10.47 -10.91 8.02
CA VAL A 183 9.74 -11.84 7.12
C VAL A 183 10.64 -12.98 6.61
N ASN A 184 11.92 -12.71 6.36
CA ASN A 184 12.86 -13.70 5.84
C ASN A 184 13.48 -14.64 6.90
N GLN A 185 13.38 -14.31 8.19
CA GLN A 185 14.10 -15.01 9.27
C GLN A 185 13.24 -15.85 10.22
N VAL A 186 11.92 -15.62 10.28
CA VAL A 186 11.02 -16.50 11.04
C VAL A 186 10.94 -17.81 10.28
N ASP A 187 11.81 -18.76 10.67
CA ASP A 187 11.99 -20.09 10.11
C ASP A 187 10.66 -20.87 10.20
N GLU A 188 9.79 -20.66 9.22
CA GLU A 188 8.74 -21.56 8.79
C GLU A 188 8.33 -21.15 7.38
N SER A 189 8.32 -22.15 6.52
CA SER A 189 7.92 -22.25 5.11
C SER A 189 6.51 -21.73 4.77
N GLU A 190 5.96 -20.78 5.52
CA GLU A 190 4.56 -20.33 5.45
C GLU A 190 4.40 -18.84 5.15
N ILE A 191 5.43 -18.01 5.35
CA ILE A 191 5.46 -16.63 4.82
C ILE A 191 6.00 -16.64 3.36
N GLY A 192 6.51 -17.78 2.90
CA GLY A 192 7.14 -17.97 1.59
C GLY A 192 6.19 -18.27 0.42
N TYR A 193 4.90 -17.93 0.50
CA TYR A 193 3.99 -17.93 -0.66
C TYR A 193 3.69 -16.51 -1.18
N PHE A 194 4.27 -15.48 -0.57
CA PHE A 194 3.96 -14.08 -0.89
C PHE A 194 4.65 -13.57 -2.17
N SER A 195 5.63 -14.28 -2.74
CA SER A 195 6.26 -13.96 -4.02
C SER A 195 5.55 -14.50 -5.26
N ARG A 196 4.40 -15.19 -5.12
CA ARG A 196 3.72 -15.87 -6.24
C ARG A 196 2.21 -15.87 -6.03
N GLY A 197 1.61 -14.70 -5.83
CA GLY A 197 0.16 -14.56 -5.76
C GLY A 197 -0.53 -15.13 -7.00
N THR A 198 -1.46 -16.06 -6.78
CA THR A 198 -2.45 -16.43 -7.79
C THR A 198 -3.37 -15.26 -8.04
N LEU A 199 -3.37 -14.76 -9.27
CA LEU A 199 -4.49 -13.97 -9.76
C LEU A 199 -5.52 -14.97 -10.32
N PRO A 200 -6.74 -15.06 -9.74
CA PRO A 200 -7.82 -15.80 -10.37
C PRO A 200 -8.02 -15.27 -11.79
N LEU A 201 -8.02 -16.17 -12.79
CA LEU A 201 -8.31 -15.85 -14.19
C LEU A 201 -7.52 -14.63 -14.73
N HIS A 202 -6.23 -14.54 -14.38
CA HIS A 202 -5.31 -13.42 -14.69
C HIS A 202 -5.47 -12.81 -16.09
N LYS A 203 -5.56 -13.64 -17.14
CA LYS A 203 -5.68 -13.15 -18.52
C LYS A 203 -6.89 -12.25 -18.74
N GLU A 204 -7.96 -12.42 -17.97
CA GLU A 204 -9.19 -11.64 -18.08
C GLU A 204 -9.07 -10.25 -17.44
N PHE A 205 -8.15 -10.05 -16.49
CA PHE A 205 -8.08 -8.83 -15.67
C PHE A 205 -6.76 -8.06 -15.75
N LYS A 206 -5.74 -8.58 -16.45
CA LYS A 206 -4.44 -7.91 -16.63
C LYS A 206 -4.54 -6.47 -17.14
N ASP A 207 -5.56 -6.20 -17.95
CA ASP A 207 -5.83 -4.90 -18.57
C ASP A 207 -6.65 -3.95 -17.67
N SER A 208 -7.01 -4.42 -16.46
CA SER A 208 -7.89 -3.76 -15.49
C SER A 208 -7.17 -3.38 -14.19
N VAL A 209 -5.85 -3.59 -14.12
CA VAL A 209 -4.98 -3.16 -13.01
C VAL A 209 -4.78 -1.65 -13.06
N ILE A 210 -4.77 -0.96 -11.92
CA ILE A 210 -4.49 0.48 -11.84
C ILE A 210 -3.09 0.68 -11.30
N ASN A 211 -2.24 1.44 -12.02
CA ASN A 211 -0.96 1.89 -11.49
C ASN A 211 -1.14 3.26 -10.82
N ILE A 212 -0.73 3.38 -9.56
CA ILE A 212 -0.84 4.63 -8.79
C ILE A 212 0.50 5.34 -8.61
N THR A 213 1.56 4.84 -9.26
CA THR A 213 2.92 5.38 -9.21
C THR A 213 3.49 5.56 -10.61
N GLU A 214 4.62 6.27 -10.73
CA GLU A 214 5.31 6.48 -12.02
C GLU A 214 5.99 5.22 -12.58
N TYR A 215 6.17 4.18 -11.75
CA TYR A 215 6.71 2.87 -12.12
C TYR A 215 5.76 1.77 -11.64
N LEU A 216 6.05 0.50 -11.98
CA LEU A 216 5.35 -0.66 -11.43
C LEU A 216 5.83 -0.94 -10.00
N THR A 217 5.50 -0.04 -9.08
CA THR A 217 5.85 -0.20 -7.66
C THR A 217 4.62 -0.36 -6.80
N ARG A 218 3.50 0.30 -7.15
CA ARG A 218 2.24 0.18 -6.40
C ARG A 218 1.07 0.07 -7.36
N ILE A 219 0.28 -1.00 -7.23
CA ILE A 219 -0.91 -1.23 -8.05
C ILE A 219 -2.14 -1.51 -7.20
N LEU A 220 -3.30 -1.21 -7.75
CA LEU A 220 -4.59 -1.64 -7.23
C LEU A 220 -5.19 -2.68 -8.18
N LEU A 221 -5.87 -3.66 -7.61
CA LEU A 221 -6.57 -4.73 -8.33
C LEU A 221 -8.09 -4.60 -8.13
N PRO A 222 -8.80 -3.82 -8.96
CA PRO A 222 -10.22 -3.52 -8.76
C PRO A 222 -11.16 -4.72 -8.81
N PHE A 223 -10.70 -5.82 -9.40
CA PHE A 223 -11.43 -7.09 -9.46
C PHE A 223 -11.32 -7.90 -8.16
N GLN A 224 -10.37 -7.57 -7.29
CA GLN A 224 -10.13 -8.17 -6.00
C GLN A 224 -10.69 -7.29 -4.87
N GLN A 225 -12.02 -7.17 -4.81
CA GLN A 225 -12.67 -6.31 -3.82
C GLN A 225 -12.89 -7.02 -2.47
N THR A 226 -12.59 -6.31 -1.39
CA THR A 226 -12.95 -6.71 -0.03
C THR A 226 -14.44 -6.50 0.24
N GLN A 227 -14.94 -7.03 1.36
CA GLN A 227 -16.33 -6.88 1.80
C GLN A 227 -16.75 -5.41 1.97
N ASP A 228 -15.82 -4.56 2.41
CA ASP A 228 -16.00 -3.12 2.65
C ASP A 228 -15.72 -2.25 1.42
N GLY A 229 -15.45 -2.85 0.26
CA GLY A 229 -15.27 -2.14 -1.01
C GLY A 229 -13.87 -1.56 -1.23
N GLU A 230 -12.89 -1.96 -0.42
CA GLU A 230 -11.47 -1.73 -0.71
C GLU A 230 -10.99 -2.70 -1.78
N TYR A 231 -9.86 -2.37 -2.42
CA TYR A 231 -9.22 -3.22 -3.42
C TYR A 231 -7.96 -3.82 -2.84
N GLU A 232 -7.67 -5.06 -3.23
CA GLU A 232 -6.33 -5.59 -3.04
C GLU A 232 -5.31 -4.67 -3.71
N ALA A 233 -4.31 -4.29 -2.93
CA ALA A 233 -3.24 -3.40 -3.33
C ALA A 233 -1.92 -4.17 -3.23
N TRP A 234 -1.07 -4.05 -4.23
CA TRP A 234 0.25 -4.68 -4.21
C TRP A 234 1.34 -3.61 -4.22
N LEU A 235 2.38 -3.82 -3.41
CA LEU A 235 3.63 -3.08 -3.51
C LEU A 235 4.77 -4.03 -3.92
N PHE A 236 5.68 -3.57 -4.77
CA PHE A 236 6.77 -4.37 -5.36
C PHE A 236 8.14 -3.89 -4.86
N GLU A 237 9.05 -4.84 -4.62
CA GLU A 237 10.39 -4.57 -4.09
C GLU A 237 11.36 -5.72 -4.40
N ASP A 238 12.54 -5.43 -4.97
CA ASP A 238 13.70 -6.34 -5.09
C ASP A 238 13.38 -7.83 -5.39
N GLY A 239 12.46 -8.06 -6.34
CA GLY A 239 12.05 -9.41 -6.78
C GLY A 239 10.90 -10.03 -5.98
N ASN A 240 10.37 -9.33 -4.98
CA ASN A 240 9.20 -9.66 -4.19
C ASN A 240 8.05 -8.68 -4.46
N PHE A 241 6.85 -9.08 -4.06
CA PHE A 241 5.69 -8.19 -3.96
C PHE A 241 4.86 -8.57 -2.74
N TYR A 242 4.21 -7.56 -2.15
CA TYR A 242 3.41 -7.72 -0.95
C TYR A 242 1.97 -7.36 -1.26
N ARG A 243 1.06 -8.22 -0.79
CA ARG A 243 -0.38 -8.08 -1.01
C ARG A 243 -1.01 -7.48 0.24
N CYS A 244 -1.81 -6.45 0.07
CA CYS A 244 -2.50 -5.74 1.13
C CYS A 244 -3.99 -5.69 0.81
N LYS A 245 -4.83 -5.78 1.84
CA LYS A 245 -6.30 -5.77 1.71
C LYS A 245 -6.87 -4.39 1.39
N SER A 246 -6.06 -3.34 1.44
CA SER A 246 -6.47 -1.97 1.10
C SER A 246 -5.27 -1.13 0.67
N PHE A 247 -5.56 0.01 0.02
CA PHE A 247 -4.55 1.03 -0.25
C PHE A 247 -3.94 1.57 1.07
N ALA A 248 -4.74 1.81 2.10
CA ALA A 248 -4.23 2.27 3.39
C ALA A 248 -3.21 1.30 3.99
N GLU A 249 -3.52 0.00 4.02
CA GLU A 249 -2.60 -1.01 4.58
C GLU A 249 -1.28 -1.02 3.80
N MET A 250 -1.35 -1.02 2.46
CA MET A 250 -0.17 -0.95 1.59
C MET A 250 0.67 0.31 1.88
N TYR A 251 0.05 1.49 1.88
CA TYR A 251 0.76 2.75 2.10
C TYR A 251 1.40 2.81 3.50
N MET A 252 0.73 2.29 4.52
CA MET A 252 1.25 2.29 5.89
C MET A 252 2.42 1.34 6.06
N ILE A 253 2.32 0.13 5.50
CA ILE A 253 3.42 -0.86 5.53
C ILE A 253 4.64 -0.27 4.82
N ASP A 254 4.43 0.31 3.65
CA ASP A 254 5.45 0.94 2.83
C ASP A 254 6.14 2.12 3.55
N LEU A 255 5.35 3.09 4.05
CA LEU A 255 5.86 4.25 4.78
C LEU A 255 6.61 3.83 6.04
N LEU A 256 5.99 3.02 6.89
CA LEU A 256 6.54 2.68 8.20
C LEU A 256 7.68 1.67 8.10
N GLY A 257 7.62 0.73 7.14
CA GLY A 257 8.71 -0.21 6.86
C GLY A 257 9.96 0.53 6.44
N SER A 258 9.80 1.55 5.59
CA SER A 258 10.90 2.45 5.21
C SER A 258 11.45 3.26 6.38
N CYS A 259 10.62 3.54 7.40
CA CYS A 259 11.01 4.34 8.56
C CYS A 259 11.54 3.53 9.74
N SER A 260 11.34 2.20 9.81
CA SER A 260 11.60 1.44 11.04
C SER A 260 13.08 1.44 11.45
N ARG A 261 13.99 1.71 10.52
CA ARG A 261 15.44 1.88 10.77
C ARG A 261 15.84 3.30 11.18
N GLY A 262 15.01 4.29 10.85
CA GLY A 262 15.22 5.71 11.16
C GLY A 262 14.40 6.23 12.35
N LEU A 263 13.30 5.56 12.70
CA LEU A 263 12.41 5.94 13.80
C LEU A 263 12.60 4.99 14.99
N MET A 264 12.94 5.53 16.16
CA MET A 264 13.11 4.75 17.39
C MET A 264 11.81 3.99 17.76
N PRO A 265 11.91 2.86 18.49
CA PRO A 265 10.74 2.05 18.88
C PRO A 265 9.61 2.83 19.58
N GLN A 266 9.95 3.88 20.32
CA GLN A 266 8.96 4.74 20.98
C GLN A 266 8.13 5.55 19.97
N GLY A 267 8.74 6.06 18.90
CA GLY A 267 8.02 6.76 17.83
C GLY A 267 7.07 5.82 17.10
N MET A 268 7.53 4.60 16.77
CA MET A 268 6.68 3.55 16.19
C MET A 268 5.50 3.20 17.10
N LYS A 269 5.76 2.97 18.39
CA LYS A 269 4.72 2.69 19.40
C LYS A 269 3.65 3.77 19.47
N ASN A 270 4.04 5.04 19.39
CA ASN A 270 3.10 6.15 19.41
C ASN A 270 2.18 6.09 18.20
N LEU A 271 2.75 5.94 16.99
CA LEU A 271 1.97 5.84 15.74
C LEU A 271 0.97 4.68 15.75
N TYR A 272 1.34 3.56 16.36
CA TYR A 272 0.46 2.41 16.54
C TYR A 272 -0.73 2.69 17.45
N ARG A 273 -0.46 3.30 18.62
CA ARG A 273 -1.46 3.55 19.66
C ARG A 273 -2.34 4.77 19.38
N SER A 274 -1.96 5.62 18.43
CA SER A 274 -2.73 6.80 18.04
C SER A 274 -3.22 6.71 16.60
N GLY A 275 -2.35 7.00 15.62
CA GLY A 275 -2.73 7.20 14.23
C GLY A 275 -3.29 5.95 13.59
N LEU A 276 -2.57 4.83 13.67
CA LEU A 276 -2.97 3.58 13.04
C LEU A 276 -4.21 2.96 13.69
N SER A 277 -4.34 3.01 15.03
CA SER A 277 -5.52 2.50 15.73
C SER A 277 -6.80 3.28 15.41
N LYS A 278 -6.69 4.52 14.93
CA LYS A 278 -7.83 5.28 14.40
C LYS A 278 -8.15 4.91 12.95
N MET A 279 -7.19 4.37 12.20
CA MET A 279 -7.35 4.00 10.79
C MET A 279 -7.85 2.58 10.59
N PHE A 280 -7.58 1.66 11.51
CA PHE A 280 -7.96 0.25 11.39
C PHE A 280 -8.59 -0.32 12.67
N ASN A 281 -9.68 -1.07 12.53
CA ASN A 281 -10.43 -1.66 13.65
C ASN A 281 -9.70 -2.80 14.38
N ASN A 282 -8.77 -3.48 13.72
CA ASN A 282 -8.12 -4.69 14.22
C ASN A 282 -6.60 -4.49 14.35
N MET A 283 -6.20 -3.33 14.86
CA MET A 283 -4.78 -3.06 15.09
C MET A 283 -4.22 -3.97 16.20
N PRO A 284 -3.05 -4.58 15.97
CA PRO A 284 -2.26 -5.26 16.99
C PRO A 284 -2.04 -4.45 18.28
N GLU A 285 -2.15 -5.09 19.44
CA GLU A 285 -1.78 -4.45 20.72
C GLU A 285 -0.26 -4.26 20.85
N TRP A 286 0.21 -3.04 21.07
CA TRP A 286 1.64 -2.70 21.21
C TRP A 286 2.12 -2.58 22.66
#